data_AF-A0A354I8X0-F1
#
_entry.id   AF-A0A354I8X0-F1
#
_cell.length_a   1.000
_cell.length_b   1.000
_cell.length_c   1.000
_cell.angle_alpha   90.00
_cell.angle_beta   90.00
_cell.angle_gamma   90.00
#
_symmetry.space_group_name_H-M   'P 1'
#
loop_
_entity.id
_entity.type
_entity.pdbx_description
1 polymer ?
#
loop_
_entity_poly.entity_id
_entity_poly.type
_entity_poly.pdbx_seq_one_letter_code
_entity_poly.pdbx_strand_id
1 'polypeptide(L)'
;HIYKANPSVFYPLFFINIMAITNGFFKEIGEDSFMRLSLWLDGESGSGKTELAKAGTYAFGDKEFCRKVLASVTGKRKDILTMLLQSSGCVSIIDDVKQEDVRDRRNSVKNNVDDCLRSVFQGCLTDSVSGYPNDKKIDCCAIITGEYMETKESQNARMIYIKADGFLKKEQNAKALRKLQENPTLFASVCGGYIEFLLLGMEGKNFLQSVKTVLKEKRDAPKVYQGISNAERLNENRCMLEMAECLTESYFHFLGMQETFLNEFCQYARKSIHEVIDATFYLLGGGQMVFLKAIERVLLKAKVRKAYYQTNFGRYTAIMYQQRYFWIEENYDDFIWIEDYGKSMIKNEDEKHYDYEEKPVLLIQKVQLERLFQKEVDILLKEKAEISSKIAESVKNQFWKLLREMQIIYQIPRKDSKLGRMTAEYPVFSRLFAYSNTGLVSEVTFAITYESVVQINTEHECVRELADRMNRTKAKKIHEKAERWTIIDKRELSENDEEVRLNEHDVFDKRQKFIKGKSLYRK
;
A
#
# COMPACT_ATOMS: atom_id res chain seq x y z
N HIS A 1 6.35 -6.36 26.74
CA HIS A 1 7.59 -5.56 26.51
C HIS A 1 8.47 -6.07 25.37
N ILE A 2 8.74 -7.37 25.25
CA ILE A 2 9.59 -7.95 24.18
C ILE A 2 9.10 -7.56 22.77
N TYR A 3 7.81 -7.82 22.49
CA TYR A 3 7.19 -7.55 21.19
C TYR A 3 7.10 -6.07 20.82
N LYS A 4 7.17 -5.16 21.80
CA LYS A 4 7.18 -3.71 21.56
C LYS A 4 8.53 -3.21 21.03
N ALA A 5 9.62 -3.96 21.23
CA ALA A 5 10.95 -3.54 20.78
C ALA A 5 11.04 -3.44 19.26
N ASN A 6 10.43 -4.41 18.56
CA ASN A 6 10.31 -4.37 17.11
C ASN A 6 9.06 -5.13 16.64
N PRO A 7 7.89 -4.46 16.62
CA PRO A 7 6.63 -5.11 16.30
C PRO A 7 6.65 -5.78 14.92
N SER A 8 7.26 -5.13 13.92
CA SER A 8 7.30 -5.60 12.53
C SER A 8 8.07 -6.92 12.33
N VAL A 9 8.85 -7.34 13.33
CA VAL A 9 9.63 -8.58 13.29
C VAL A 9 9.04 -9.62 14.24
N PHE A 10 8.72 -9.24 15.49
CA PHE A 10 8.28 -10.20 16.49
C PHE A 10 6.84 -10.69 16.27
N TYR A 11 5.90 -9.83 15.89
CA TYR A 11 4.50 -10.25 15.71
C TYR A 11 4.32 -11.28 14.58
N PRO A 12 4.92 -11.12 13.39
CA PRO A 12 4.81 -12.13 12.34
C PRO A 12 5.42 -13.47 12.75
N LEU A 13 6.55 -13.45 13.48
CA LEU A 13 7.14 -14.67 14.04
C LEU A 13 6.24 -15.33 15.06
N PHE A 14 5.48 -14.57 15.84
CA PHE A 14 4.47 -15.15 16.71
C PHE A 14 3.28 -15.72 15.93
N PHE A 15 2.72 -14.95 15.00
CA PHE A 15 1.56 -15.37 14.24
C PHE A 15 1.81 -16.61 13.41
N ILE A 16 3.00 -16.81 12.85
CA ILE A 16 3.29 -18.05 12.11
C ILE A 16 3.21 -19.31 13.00
N ASN A 17 3.45 -19.21 14.30
CA ASN A 17 3.24 -20.32 15.24
C ASN A 17 1.75 -20.54 15.51
N ILE A 18 0.99 -19.47 15.73
CA ILE A 18 -0.48 -19.55 15.89
C ILE A 18 -1.14 -20.18 14.66
N MET A 19 -0.69 -19.78 13.47
CA MET A 19 -1.11 -20.35 12.19
C MET A 19 -0.75 -21.83 12.09
N ALA A 20 0.50 -22.20 12.41
CA ALA A 20 0.94 -23.59 12.40
C ALA A 20 0.09 -24.48 13.32
N ILE A 21 -0.22 -24.02 14.53
CA ILE A 21 -1.07 -24.74 15.49
C ILE A 21 -2.50 -24.89 14.96
N THR A 22 -3.04 -23.85 14.30
CA THR A 22 -4.47 -23.78 13.94
C THR A 22 -4.79 -24.35 12.56
N ASN A 23 -3.79 -24.58 11.69
CA ASN A 23 -4.04 -25.01 10.31
C ASN A 23 -4.84 -26.33 10.19
N GLY A 24 -4.60 -27.29 11.09
CA GLY A 24 -5.31 -28.56 11.15
C GLY A 24 -6.79 -28.36 11.43
N PHE A 25 -7.14 -27.42 12.31
CA PHE A 25 -8.53 -27.07 12.58
C PHE A 25 -9.21 -26.44 11.36
N PHE A 26 -8.56 -25.50 10.67
CA PHE A 26 -9.15 -24.87 9.46
C PHE A 26 -9.44 -25.88 8.36
N LYS A 27 -8.54 -26.84 8.18
CA LYS A 27 -8.73 -27.96 7.27
C LYS A 27 -9.95 -28.82 7.62
N GLU A 28 -10.13 -29.19 8.89
CA GLU A 28 -11.31 -29.97 9.33
C GLU A 28 -12.64 -29.24 9.07
N ILE A 29 -12.63 -27.91 8.99
CA ILE A 29 -13.83 -27.11 8.74
C ILE A 29 -14.04 -26.74 7.26
N GLY A 30 -13.22 -27.30 6.36
CA GLY A 30 -13.31 -27.16 4.90
C GLY A 30 -12.34 -26.14 4.27
N GLU A 31 -11.42 -25.56 5.05
CA GLU A 31 -10.44 -24.56 4.60
C GLU A 31 -9.07 -25.22 4.41
N ASP A 32 -8.99 -26.14 3.45
CA ASP A 32 -7.86 -27.08 3.29
C ASP A 32 -6.49 -26.45 3.12
N SER A 33 -6.38 -25.20 2.64
CA SER A 33 -5.11 -24.49 2.37
C SER A 33 -4.94 -23.21 3.20
N PHE A 34 -5.80 -22.97 4.18
CA PHE A 34 -5.77 -21.76 4.99
C PHE A 34 -4.84 -21.91 6.21
N MET A 35 -4.35 -20.78 6.75
CA MET A 35 -3.36 -20.74 7.85
C MET A 35 -2.03 -21.46 7.55
N ARG A 36 -1.64 -21.56 6.28
CA ARG A 36 -0.34 -22.11 5.89
C ARG A 36 0.48 -21.04 5.18
N LEU A 37 1.61 -20.70 5.78
CA LEU A 37 2.44 -19.62 5.27
C LEU A 37 3.92 -19.90 5.48
N SER A 38 4.71 -19.42 4.53
CA SER A 38 6.16 -19.36 4.67
C SER A 38 6.61 -17.93 4.95
N LEU A 39 7.55 -17.74 5.87
CA LEU A 39 8.13 -16.45 6.21
C LEU A 39 9.62 -16.46 5.82
N TRP A 40 10.04 -15.47 5.06
CA TRP A 40 11.44 -15.29 4.68
C TRP A 40 12.09 -14.22 5.55
N LEU A 41 13.09 -14.62 6.34
CA LEU A 41 13.96 -13.74 7.12
C LEU A 41 15.23 -13.46 6.32
N ASP A 42 15.28 -12.29 5.70
CA ASP A 42 16.43 -11.83 4.94
C ASP A 42 17.34 -10.97 5.81
N GLY A 43 18.64 -11.12 5.63
CA GLY A 43 19.59 -10.14 6.14
C GLY A 43 21.04 -10.59 6.05
N GLU A 44 21.93 -9.61 6.17
CA GLU A 44 23.38 -9.78 6.11
C GLU A 44 23.88 -10.84 7.11
N SER A 45 25.09 -11.35 6.86
CA SER A 45 25.75 -12.25 7.80
C SER A 45 25.93 -11.57 9.16
N GLY A 46 25.63 -12.28 10.25
CA GLY A 46 25.66 -11.71 11.61
C GLY A 46 24.47 -10.80 11.98
N SER A 47 23.43 -10.68 11.14
CA SER A 47 22.20 -9.93 11.45
C SER A 47 21.33 -10.54 12.55
N GLY A 48 21.58 -11.81 12.92
CA GLY A 48 20.81 -12.56 13.92
C GLY A 48 19.61 -13.33 13.36
N LYS A 49 19.44 -13.41 12.03
CA LYS A 49 18.31 -14.10 11.36
C LYS A 49 18.01 -15.51 11.87
N THR A 50 19.03 -16.37 11.98
CA THR A 50 18.88 -17.75 12.47
C THR A 50 18.47 -17.80 13.94
N GLU A 51 19.07 -16.96 14.78
CA GLU A 51 18.77 -16.91 16.21
C GLU A 51 17.38 -16.34 16.48
N LEU A 52 16.97 -15.36 15.68
CA LEU A 52 15.62 -14.83 15.67
C LEU A 52 14.60 -15.89 15.24
N ALA A 53 14.89 -16.69 14.20
CA ALA A 53 14.03 -17.79 13.76
C ALA A 53 13.85 -18.83 14.86
N LYS A 54 14.95 -19.27 15.49
CA LYS A 54 14.92 -20.23 16.61
C LYS A 54 14.15 -19.70 17.81
N ALA A 55 14.45 -18.47 18.25
CA ALA A 55 13.77 -17.86 19.40
C ALA A 55 12.31 -17.51 19.12
N GLY A 56 11.94 -17.37 17.84
CA GLY A 56 10.59 -17.12 17.36
C GLY A 56 9.74 -18.37 17.18
N THR A 57 10.23 -19.56 17.51
CA THR A 57 9.48 -20.82 17.35
C THR A 57 9.37 -21.58 18.67
N TYR A 58 8.15 -21.98 19.05
CA TYR A 58 7.91 -22.58 20.36
C TYR A 58 8.52 -23.99 20.51
N ALA A 59 8.76 -24.68 19.39
CA ALA A 59 9.42 -25.98 19.35
C ALA A 59 10.88 -25.96 19.89
N PHE A 60 11.51 -24.78 20.00
CA PHE A 60 12.87 -24.65 20.54
C PHE A 60 12.95 -24.58 22.07
N GLY A 61 11.81 -24.68 22.77
CA GLY A 61 11.76 -24.91 24.22
C GLY A 61 12.30 -26.28 24.65
N ASP A 62 12.41 -27.23 23.72
CA ASP A 62 12.82 -28.61 23.95
C ASP A 62 13.99 -29.01 23.03
N LYS A 63 15.12 -29.39 23.63
CA LYS A 63 16.37 -29.74 22.93
C LYS A 63 16.23 -30.95 21.99
N GLU A 64 15.30 -31.87 22.23
CA GLU A 64 15.06 -33.02 21.34
C GLU A 64 14.21 -32.64 20.12
N PHE A 65 13.22 -31.76 20.29
CA PHE A 65 12.39 -31.24 19.19
C PHE A 65 13.18 -30.31 18.27
N CYS A 66 14.14 -29.54 18.81
CA CYS A 66 15.03 -28.63 18.07
C CYS A 66 15.68 -29.25 16.81
N ARG A 67 16.09 -30.52 16.87
CA ARG A 67 16.81 -31.17 15.76
C ARG A 67 15.91 -31.63 14.63
N LYS A 68 14.60 -31.75 14.87
CA LYS A 68 13.63 -32.26 13.90
C LYS A 68 12.94 -31.17 13.08
N VAL A 69 13.04 -29.91 13.51
CA VAL A 69 12.37 -28.76 12.89
C VAL A 69 13.34 -27.81 12.18
N LEU A 70 14.64 -28.13 12.12
CA LEU A 70 15.67 -27.32 11.49
C LEU A 70 16.42 -28.11 10.43
N ALA A 71 16.45 -27.62 9.20
CA ALA A 71 17.23 -28.18 8.11
C ALA A 71 18.09 -27.09 7.45
N SER A 72 19.34 -27.43 7.09
CA SER A 72 20.14 -26.57 6.22
C SER A 72 19.61 -26.66 4.79
N VAL A 73 19.51 -25.52 4.09
CA VAL A 73 19.07 -25.52 2.68
C VAL A 73 20.01 -26.28 1.76
N THR A 74 21.30 -26.39 2.11
CA THR A 74 22.29 -27.16 1.36
C THR A 74 22.23 -28.66 1.64
N GLY A 75 21.37 -29.06 2.59
CA GLY A 75 21.11 -30.46 2.92
C GLY A 75 20.41 -31.21 1.79
N LYS A 76 20.21 -32.52 2.01
CA LYS A 76 19.50 -33.34 1.02
C LYS A 76 18.03 -32.92 0.99
N ARG A 77 17.49 -32.77 -0.23
CA ARG A 77 16.07 -32.49 -0.47
C ARG A 77 15.12 -33.37 0.35
N LYS A 78 15.43 -34.67 0.45
CA LYS A 78 14.66 -35.65 1.25
C LYS A 78 14.54 -35.26 2.71
N ASP A 79 15.58 -34.69 3.31
CA ASP A 79 15.62 -34.34 4.73
C ASP A 79 14.68 -33.15 5.00
N ILE A 80 14.66 -32.16 4.10
CA ILE A 80 13.75 -31.01 4.17
C ILE A 80 12.30 -31.46 4.06
N LEU A 81 11.97 -32.30 3.07
CA LEU A 81 10.60 -32.80 2.90
C LEU A 81 10.17 -33.68 4.08
N THR A 82 11.08 -34.47 4.64
CA THR A 82 10.81 -35.28 5.84
C THR A 82 10.58 -34.40 7.06
N MET A 83 11.35 -33.32 7.23
CA MET A 83 11.14 -32.32 8.28
C MET A 83 9.73 -31.71 8.20
N LEU A 84 9.29 -31.29 7.01
CA LEU A 84 7.95 -30.72 6.82
C LEU A 84 6.84 -31.71 7.22
N LEU A 85 6.99 -32.99 6.87
CA LEU A 85 6.05 -34.05 7.25
C LEU A 85 5.99 -34.33 8.75
N GLN A 86 7.09 -34.12 9.46
CA GLN A 86 7.20 -34.42 10.89
C GLN A 86 6.85 -33.22 11.78
N SER A 87 6.66 -32.04 11.19
CA SER A 87 6.48 -30.76 11.91
C SER A 87 5.01 -30.32 12.01
N SER A 88 4.06 -31.26 12.04
CA SER A 88 2.64 -30.93 12.17
C SER A 88 2.36 -30.07 13.41
N GLY A 89 1.62 -28.98 13.26
CA GLY A 89 1.36 -28.01 14.34
C GLY A 89 2.53 -27.07 14.65
N CYS A 90 3.70 -27.28 14.05
CA CYS A 90 4.94 -26.55 14.35
C CYS A 90 5.41 -25.70 13.16
N VAL A 91 6.41 -24.86 13.42
CA VAL A 91 7.11 -24.09 12.39
C VAL A 91 8.43 -24.78 12.05
N SER A 92 8.61 -25.15 10.78
CA SER A 92 9.87 -25.69 10.26
C SER A 92 10.82 -24.56 9.87
N ILE A 93 12.11 -24.74 10.05
CA ILE A 93 13.13 -23.75 9.72
C ILE A 93 14.07 -24.32 8.65
N ILE A 94 14.12 -23.65 7.50
CA ILE A 94 15.14 -23.87 6.47
C ILE A 94 16.17 -22.76 6.60
N ASP A 95 17.39 -23.14 6.99
CA ASP A 95 18.41 -22.20 7.39
C ASP A 95 19.50 -22.01 6.33
N ASP A 96 20.04 -20.80 6.30
CA ASP A 96 21.27 -20.40 5.62
C ASP A 96 21.20 -20.40 4.09
N VAL A 97 20.16 -19.80 3.50
CA VAL A 97 20.09 -19.57 2.05
C VAL A 97 21.09 -18.52 1.59
N LYS A 98 22.06 -18.94 0.77
CA LYS A 98 23.12 -18.09 0.22
C LYS A 98 23.21 -18.22 -1.30
N GLN A 99 23.88 -17.26 -1.92
CA GLN A 99 24.23 -17.33 -3.32
C GLN A 99 25.37 -18.34 -3.51
N GLU A 100 25.11 -19.40 -4.28
CA GLU A 100 26.09 -20.44 -4.58
C GLU A 100 26.75 -20.18 -5.93
N ASP A 101 28.08 -20.18 -5.95
CA ASP A 101 28.87 -20.04 -7.19
C ASP A 101 28.78 -21.30 -8.07
N VAL A 102 28.70 -22.47 -7.44
CA VAL A 102 28.65 -23.76 -8.11
C VAL A 102 27.24 -24.01 -8.64
N ARG A 103 27.10 -24.15 -9.97
CA ARG A 103 25.80 -24.31 -10.66
C ARG A 103 24.91 -25.40 -10.05
N ASP A 104 25.46 -26.57 -9.73
CA ASP A 104 24.69 -27.69 -9.19
C ASP A 104 24.19 -27.41 -7.78
N ARG A 105 25.01 -26.78 -6.93
CA ARG A 105 24.60 -26.34 -5.58
C ARG A 105 23.54 -25.26 -5.66
N ARG A 106 23.73 -24.26 -6.54
CA ARG A 106 22.74 -23.22 -6.79
C ARG A 106 21.39 -23.79 -7.21
N ASN A 107 21.38 -24.73 -8.15
CA ASN A 107 20.16 -25.41 -8.57
C ASN A 107 19.53 -26.22 -7.44
N SER A 108 20.34 -26.92 -6.64
CA SER A 108 19.87 -27.69 -5.48
C SER A 108 19.21 -26.79 -4.42
N VAL A 109 19.86 -25.69 -4.04
CA VAL A 109 19.31 -24.70 -3.09
C VAL A 109 18.00 -24.12 -3.61
N LYS A 110 17.96 -23.73 -4.89
CA LYS A 110 16.76 -23.19 -5.54
C LYS A 110 15.59 -24.18 -5.53
N ASN A 111 15.86 -25.46 -5.82
CA ASN A 111 14.84 -26.50 -5.79
C ASN A 111 14.34 -26.74 -4.36
N ASN A 112 15.25 -26.87 -3.39
CA ASN A 112 14.90 -27.05 -1.98
C ASN A 112 13.99 -25.93 -1.44
N VAL A 113 14.26 -24.67 -1.79
CA VAL A 113 13.41 -23.53 -1.44
C VAL A 113 12.06 -23.60 -2.16
N ASP A 114 12.04 -23.84 -3.47
CA ASP A 114 10.80 -23.94 -4.26
C ASP A 114 9.88 -25.05 -3.74
N ASP A 115 10.44 -26.21 -3.44
CA ASP A 115 9.69 -27.36 -2.92
C ASP A 115 9.11 -27.06 -1.56
N CYS A 116 9.88 -26.45 -0.64
CA CYS A 116 9.34 -26.04 0.65
C CYS A 116 8.18 -25.06 0.50
N LEU A 117 8.38 -23.98 -0.27
CA LEU A 117 7.37 -22.95 -0.47
C LEU A 117 6.08 -23.53 -1.06
N ARG A 118 6.20 -24.39 -2.08
CA ARG A 118 5.04 -25.04 -2.69
C ARG A 118 4.40 -26.04 -1.77
N SER A 119 5.18 -26.86 -1.06
CA SER A 119 4.65 -27.91 -0.21
C SER A 119 3.90 -27.35 1.01
N VAL A 120 4.44 -26.31 1.65
CA VAL A 120 3.73 -25.60 2.73
C VAL A 120 2.45 -24.97 2.20
N PHE A 121 2.53 -24.26 1.07
CA PHE A 121 1.37 -23.58 0.49
C PHE A 121 0.25 -24.54 0.04
N GLN A 122 0.61 -25.66 -0.59
CA GLN A 122 -0.35 -26.66 -1.06
C GLN A 122 -0.85 -27.59 0.05
N GLY A 123 -0.11 -27.72 1.15
CA GLY A 123 -0.41 -28.69 2.20
C GLY A 123 -0.11 -30.13 1.86
N CYS A 124 0.73 -30.37 0.86
CA CYS A 124 1.14 -31.70 0.44
C CYS A 124 2.55 -31.68 -0.15
N LEU A 125 3.17 -32.85 -0.22
CA LEU A 125 4.47 -32.97 -0.86
C LEU A 125 4.34 -32.70 -2.36
N THR A 126 5.28 -31.91 -2.88
CA THR A 126 5.41 -31.65 -4.31
C THR A 126 6.02 -32.82 -5.08
N ASP A 127 6.73 -33.70 -4.38
CA ASP A 127 7.39 -34.88 -4.94
C ASP A 127 7.38 -36.06 -3.96
N SER A 128 7.47 -37.27 -4.51
CA SER A 128 7.46 -38.50 -3.72
C SER A 128 8.74 -38.66 -2.89
N VAL A 129 8.59 -38.88 -1.59
CA VAL A 129 9.69 -39.19 -0.68
C VAL A 129 9.68 -40.68 -0.38
N SER A 130 10.76 -41.40 -0.69
CA SER A 130 10.88 -42.83 -0.39
C SER A 130 10.62 -43.13 1.09
N GLY A 131 9.60 -43.93 1.36
CA GLY A 131 9.14 -44.29 2.71
C GLY A 131 7.90 -43.52 3.21
N TYR A 132 7.37 -42.57 2.44
CA TYR A 132 6.11 -41.89 2.74
C TYR A 132 5.16 -41.91 1.52
N PRO A 133 3.87 -42.20 1.72
CA PRO A 133 2.91 -42.16 0.62
C PRO A 133 2.67 -40.70 0.18
N ASN A 134 2.42 -40.50 -1.12
CA ASN A 134 2.28 -39.18 -1.75
C ASN A 134 1.07 -38.36 -1.23
N ASP A 135 0.16 -38.99 -0.49
CA ASP A 135 -1.05 -38.41 0.06
C ASP A 135 -0.85 -37.79 1.46
N LYS A 136 0.36 -37.90 2.04
CA LYS A 136 0.62 -37.29 3.36
C LYS A 136 0.51 -35.77 3.28
N LYS A 137 -0.40 -35.27 4.11
CA LYS A 137 -0.68 -33.84 4.25
C LYS A 137 0.38 -33.16 5.11
N ILE A 138 0.69 -31.92 4.77
CA ILE A 138 1.62 -31.04 5.48
C ILE A 138 0.80 -30.00 6.23
N ASP A 139 0.82 -30.09 7.55
CA ASP A 139 0.10 -29.20 8.46
C ASP A 139 1.13 -28.40 9.29
N CYS A 140 2.08 -27.76 8.61
CA CYS A 140 3.11 -26.91 9.23
C CYS A 140 3.22 -25.56 8.51
N CYS A 141 3.82 -24.58 9.19
CA CYS A 141 4.33 -23.36 8.55
C CYS A 141 5.86 -23.43 8.43
N ALA A 142 6.47 -22.52 7.67
CA ALA A 142 7.93 -22.51 7.52
C ALA A 142 8.55 -21.12 7.69
N ILE A 143 9.75 -21.07 8.28
CA ILE A 143 10.64 -19.92 8.25
C ILE A 143 11.84 -20.29 7.39
N ILE A 144 12.18 -19.44 6.43
CA ILE A 144 13.38 -19.57 5.61
C ILE A 144 14.30 -18.42 5.96
N THR A 145 15.55 -18.71 6.32
CA THR A 145 16.55 -17.67 6.60
C THR A 145 17.54 -17.56 5.43
N GLY A 146 17.95 -16.35 5.07
CA GLY A 146 18.88 -16.19 3.97
C GLY A 146 19.56 -14.84 3.89
N GLU A 147 20.61 -14.79 3.08
CA GLU A 147 21.32 -13.58 2.63
C GLU A 147 20.97 -13.22 1.19
N TYR A 148 20.34 -14.16 0.47
CA TYR A 148 20.07 -14.04 -0.94
C TYR A 148 18.76 -14.74 -1.31
N MET A 149 17.88 -14.01 -2.00
CA MET A 149 16.58 -14.50 -2.45
C MET A 149 16.52 -14.52 -3.98
N GLU A 150 16.69 -15.70 -4.60
CA GLU A 150 16.48 -15.90 -6.05
C GLU A 150 15.11 -16.53 -6.33
N THR A 151 14.06 -15.77 -6.08
CA THR A 151 12.68 -16.22 -6.23
C THR A 151 12.00 -15.64 -7.47
N LYS A 152 11.04 -16.40 -8.01
CA LYS A 152 10.11 -15.93 -9.05
C LYS A 152 8.89 -15.27 -8.40
N GLU A 153 8.19 -14.41 -9.14
CA GLU A 153 6.98 -13.71 -8.68
C GLU A 153 5.93 -14.66 -8.06
N SER A 154 5.74 -15.85 -8.64
CA SER A 154 4.81 -16.87 -8.13
C SER A 154 5.25 -17.50 -6.80
N GLN A 155 6.55 -17.51 -6.49
CA GLN A 155 7.08 -17.96 -5.20
C GLN A 155 6.93 -16.88 -4.14
N ASN A 156 7.24 -15.63 -4.49
CA ASN A 156 7.04 -14.46 -3.61
C ASN A 156 5.59 -14.36 -3.12
N ALA A 157 4.63 -14.80 -3.93
CA ALA A 157 3.21 -14.70 -3.62
C ALA A 157 2.76 -15.70 -2.53
N ARG A 158 3.60 -16.70 -2.24
CA ARG A 158 3.33 -17.78 -1.27
C ARG A 158 4.05 -17.57 0.06
N MET A 159 4.69 -16.42 0.22
CA MET A 159 5.48 -16.12 1.40
C MET A 159 5.23 -14.69 1.87
N ILE A 160 5.71 -14.44 3.07
CA ILE A 160 5.84 -13.11 3.65
C ILE A 160 7.31 -12.82 3.87
N TYR A 161 7.76 -11.61 3.54
CA TYR A 161 9.15 -11.20 3.63
C TYR A 161 9.38 -10.22 4.79
N ILE A 162 10.46 -10.47 5.54
CA ILE A 162 10.91 -9.64 6.64
C ILE A 162 12.42 -9.42 6.51
N LYS A 163 12.82 -8.15 6.55
CA LYS A 163 14.23 -7.74 6.55
C LYS A 163 14.74 -7.55 7.98
N ALA A 164 15.77 -8.31 8.34
CA ALA A 164 16.41 -8.31 9.66
C ALA A 164 17.75 -7.54 9.69
N ASP A 165 18.10 -6.81 8.63
CA ASP A 165 19.34 -6.02 8.59
C ASP A 165 19.45 -5.01 9.74
N GLY A 166 20.61 -5.01 10.39
CA GLY A 166 20.86 -4.15 11.53
C GLY A 166 19.96 -4.41 12.74
N PHE A 167 19.20 -5.52 12.77
CA PHE A 167 18.31 -5.86 13.88
C PHE A 167 19.07 -5.90 15.21
N LEU A 168 20.19 -6.62 15.26
CA LEU A 168 21.06 -6.71 16.44
C LEU A 168 21.83 -5.43 16.76
N LYS A 169 21.95 -4.48 15.82
CA LYS A 169 22.61 -3.18 16.08
C LYS A 169 21.78 -2.30 17.02
N LYS A 170 20.46 -2.53 17.10
CA LYS A 170 19.58 -1.83 18.04
C LYS A 170 19.58 -2.54 19.38
N GLU A 171 20.08 -1.87 20.42
CA GLU A 171 20.22 -2.45 21.77
C GLU A 171 18.91 -3.02 22.33
N GLN A 172 17.79 -2.33 22.10
CA GLN A 172 16.46 -2.80 22.53
C GLN A 172 16.07 -4.14 21.89
N ASN A 173 16.38 -4.33 20.61
CA ASN A 173 16.10 -5.56 19.87
C ASN A 173 16.99 -6.70 20.36
N ALA A 174 18.28 -6.44 20.51
CA ALA A 174 19.24 -7.42 21.04
C ALA A 174 18.85 -7.88 22.44
N LYS A 175 18.46 -6.96 23.34
CA LYS A 175 17.95 -7.29 24.68
C LYS A 175 16.66 -8.09 24.63
N ALA A 176 15.73 -7.74 23.74
CA ALA A 176 14.46 -8.45 23.58
C ALA A 176 14.68 -9.90 23.10
N LEU A 177 15.54 -10.09 22.09
CA LEU A 177 15.90 -11.42 21.58
C LEU A 177 16.60 -12.25 22.66
N ARG A 178 17.58 -11.67 23.37
CA ARG A 178 18.30 -12.34 24.44
C ARG A 178 17.36 -12.83 25.54
N LYS A 179 16.35 -12.04 25.92
CA LYS A 179 15.33 -12.46 26.89
C LYS A 179 14.53 -13.69 26.42
N LEU A 180 14.17 -13.77 25.14
CA LEU A 180 13.51 -14.96 24.59
C LEU A 180 14.42 -16.18 24.59
N GLN A 181 15.70 -16.00 24.22
CA GLN A 181 16.69 -17.08 24.21
C GLN A 181 17.01 -17.61 25.63
N GLU A 182 17.08 -16.72 26.62
CA GLU A 182 17.33 -17.09 28.02
C GLU A 182 16.09 -17.72 28.69
N ASN A 183 14.90 -17.51 28.12
CA ASN A 183 13.63 -17.99 28.69
C ASN A 183 12.76 -18.67 27.61
N PRO A 184 13.22 -19.78 27.01
CA PRO A 184 12.55 -20.40 25.87
C PRO A 184 11.19 -20.99 26.25
N THR A 185 10.95 -21.27 27.53
CA THR A 185 9.67 -21.73 28.06
C THR A 185 8.57 -20.68 27.99
N LEU A 186 8.88 -19.37 28.00
CA LEU A 186 7.86 -18.32 27.95
C LEU A 186 6.98 -18.45 26.70
N PHE A 187 7.63 -18.66 25.55
CA PHE A 187 6.93 -18.77 24.28
C PHE A 187 6.18 -20.10 24.18
N ALA A 188 6.80 -21.20 24.62
CA ALA A 188 6.15 -22.50 24.70
C ALA A 188 4.92 -22.51 25.62
N SER A 189 4.95 -21.82 26.76
CA SER A 189 3.80 -21.71 27.67
C SER A 189 2.63 -20.94 27.06
N VAL A 190 2.90 -19.85 26.34
CA VAL A 190 1.85 -19.09 25.63
C VAL A 190 1.23 -19.95 24.52
N CYS A 191 2.04 -20.64 23.71
CA CYS A 191 1.53 -21.55 22.67
C CYS A 191 0.79 -22.74 23.26
N GLY A 192 1.26 -23.31 24.38
CA GLY A 192 0.58 -24.40 25.09
C GLY A 192 -0.79 -23.99 25.61
N GLY A 193 -0.89 -22.83 26.25
CA GLY A 193 -2.19 -22.29 26.68
C GLY A 193 -3.11 -21.94 25.52
N TYR A 194 -2.57 -21.48 24.39
CA TYR A 194 -3.35 -21.27 23.17
C TYR A 194 -3.90 -22.58 22.60
N ILE A 195 -3.12 -23.68 22.62
CA ILE A 195 -3.59 -25.01 22.22
C ILE A 195 -4.76 -25.45 23.10
N GLU A 196 -4.65 -25.29 24.42
CA GLU A 196 -5.73 -25.61 25.36
C GLU A 196 -7.00 -24.80 25.07
N PHE A 197 -6.86 -23.49 24.88
CA PHE A 197 -7.95 -22.61 24.45
C PHE A 197 -8.61 -23.09 23.15
N LEU A 198 -7.80 -23.44 22.14
CA LEU A 198 -8.32 -23.90 20.85
C LEU A 198 -9.09 -25.21 20.99
N LEU A 199 -8.56 -26.17 21.76
CA LEU A 199 -9.23 -27.45 22.01
C LEU A 199 -10.58 -27.27 22.71
N LEU A 200 -10.64 -26.42 23.75
CA LEU A 200 -11.89 -26.08 24.42
C LEU A 200 -12.87 -25.38 23.48
N GLY A 201 -12.38 -24.48 22.62
CA GLY A 201 -13.19 -23.81 21.61
C GLY A 201 -13.77 -24.78 20.58
N MET A 202 -13.00 -25.76 20.13
CA MET A 202 -13.40 -26.74 19.12
C MET A 202 -14.57 -27.63 19.57
N GLU A 203 -14.77 -27.84 20.87
CA GLU A 203 -15.93 -28.56 21.41
C GLU A 203 -17.23 -27.75 21.29
N GLY A 204 -17.14 -26.42 21.18
CA GLY A 204 -18.28 -25.50 21.14
C GLY A 204 -18.75 -25.15 19.73
N LYS A 205 -20.03 -25.42 19.41
CA LYS A 205 -20.64 -25.01 18.13
C LYS A 205 -20.58 -23.50 17.86
N ASN A 206 -20.63 -22.68 18.91
CA ASN A 206 -20.60 -21.22 18.79
C ASN A 206 -19.23 -20.73 18.29
N PHE A 207 -18.13 -21.32 18.76
CA PHE A 207 -16.79 -20.95 18.35
C PHE A 207 -16.56 -21.19 16.86
N LEU A 208 -16.95 -22.37 16.36
CA LEU A 208 -16.88 -22.69 14.93
C LEU A 208 -17.64 -21.68 14.07
N GLN A 209 -18.86 -21.32 14.47
CA GLN A 209 -19.67 -20.36 13.73
C GLN A 209 -19.04 -18.97 13.74
N SER A 210 -18.51 -18.52 14.88
CA SER A 210 -17.80 -17.25 15.00
C SER A 210 -16.57 -17.19 14.09
N VAL A 211 -15.74 -18.24 14.08
CA VAL A 211 -14.56 -18.35 13.20
C VAL A 211 -14.97 -18.23 11.73
N LYS A 212 -16.00 -18.96 11.29
CA LYS A 212 -16.48 -18.92 9.90
C LYS A 212 -17.02 -17.54 9.51
N THR A 213 -17.74 -16.87 10.42
CA THR A 213 -18.25 -15.51 10.20
C THR A 213 -17.09 -14.52 10.04
N VAL A 214 -16.11 -14.53 10.94
CA VAL A 214 -14.95 -13.62 10.87
C VAL A 214 -14.16 -13.87 9.58
N LEU A 215 -13.90 -15.13 9.22
CA LEU A 215 -13.20 -15.46 7.98
C LEU A 215 -13.91 -14.88 6.75
N LYS A 216 -15.24 -15.03 6.68
CA LYS A 216 -16.05 -14.48 5.59
C LYS A 216 -15.97 -12.96 5.54
N GLU A 217 -16.16 -12.28 6.67
CA GLU A 217 -16.08 -10.82 6.77
C GLU A 217 -14.71 -10.29 6.29
N LYS A 218 -13.63 -10.97 6.66
CA LYS A 218 -12.27 -10.61 6.25
C LYS A 218 -12.02 -10.80 4.75
N ARG A 219 -12.57 -11.85 4.13
CA ARG A 219 -12.47 -12.09 2.69
C ARG A 219 -13.37 -11.17 1.86
N ASP A 220 -14.51 -10.76 2.41
CA ASP A 220 -15.46 -9.83 1.79
C ASP A 220 -15.00 -8.36 1.90
N ALA A 221 -14.02 -8.06 2.75
CA ALA A 221 -13.47 -6.72 2.90
C ALA A 221 -12.81 -6.22 1.59
N PRO A 222 -12.78 -4.89 1.35
CA PRO A 222 -12.15 -4.32 0.17
C PRO A 222 -10.69 -4.78 0.02
N LYS A 223 -10.39 -5.38 -1.13
CA LYS A 223 -9.06 -5.88 -1.46
C LYS A 223 -8.17 -4.70 -1.84
N VAL A 224 -7.31 -4.28 -0.91
CA VAL A 224 -6.42 -3.09 -0.99
C VAL A 224 -5.48 -3.09 -2.21
N TYR A 225 -5.35 -4.21 -2.93
CA TYR A 225 -4.40 -4.39 -4.02
C TYR A 225 -5.02 -5.04 -5.27
N GLN A 226 -6.33 -4.88 -5.50
CA GLN A 226 -7.03 -5.52 -6.62
C GLN A 226 -6.46 -5.06 -7.98
N GLY A 227 -6.29 -6.00 -8.93
CA GLY A 227 -5.84 -5.72 -10.30
C GLY A 227 -4.32 -5.84 -10.55
N ILE A 228 -3.52 -6.09 -9.52
CA ILE A 228 -2.08 -6.39 -9.67
C ILE A 228 -1.87 -7.91 -9.72
N SER A 229 -0.97 -8.36 -10.59
CA SER A 229 -0.58 -9.78 -10.68
C SER A 229 -0.19 -10.33 -9.30
N ASN A 230 -0.70 -11.52 -8.95
CA ASN A 230 -0.51 -12.19 -7.67
C ASN A 230 -1.03 -11.46 -6.40
N ALA A 231 -1.68 -10.29 -6.53
CA ALA A 231 -2.18 -9.56 -5.38
C ALA A 231 -3.32 -10.27 -4.64
N GLU A 232 -4.11 -11.11 -5.32
CA GLU A 232 -5.11 -11.95 -4.66
C GLU A 232 -4.49 -12.91 -3.64
N ARG A 233 -3.35 -13.51 -3.98
CA ARG A 233 -2.63 -14.40 -3.06
C ARG A 233 -2.06 -13.63 -1.87
N LEU A 234 -1.54 -12.43 -2.10
CA LEU A 234 -1.06 -11.61 -1.00
C LEU A 234 -2.21 -11.14 -0.08
N ASN A 235 -3.38 -10.82 -0.65
CA ASN A 235 -4.57 -10.52 0.14
C ASN A 235 -5.00 -11.72 0.99
N GLU A 236 -4.88 -12.95 0.46
CA GLU A 236 -5.13 -14.16 1.24
C GLU A 236 -4.10 -14.32 2.36
N ASN A 237 -2.80 -14.11 2.10
CA ASN A 237 -1.76 -14.14 3.15
C ASN A 237 -2.04 -13.10 4.25
N ARG A 238 -2.50 -11.90 3.87
CA ARG A 238 -2.94 -10.88 4.82
C ARG A 238 -4.14 -11.36 5.64
N CYS A 239 -5.14 -11.96 4.99
CA CYS A 239 -6.31 -12.53 5.67
C CYS A 239 -5.90 -13.59 6.70
N MET A 240 -4.94 -14.46 6.38
CA MET A 240 -4.41 -15.45 7.33
C MET A 240 -3.74 -14.80 8.55
N LEU A 241 -2.93 -13.74 8.35
CA LEU A 241 -2.31 -13.01 9.46
C LEU A 241 -3.35 -12.27 10.32
N GLU A 242 -4.33 -11.62 9.71
CA GLU A 242 -5.41 -10.95 10.45
C GLU A 242 -6.26 -11.97 11.22
N MET A 243 -6.48 -13.16 10.66
CA MET A 243 -7.19 -14.21 11.38
C MET A 243 -6.36 -14.74 12.55
N ALA A 244 -5.03 -14.83 12.43
CA ALA A 244 -4.16 -15.20 13.54
C ALA A 244 -4.16 -14.14 14.65
N GLU A 245 -4.24 -12.84 14.30
CA GLU A 245 -4.47 -11.76 15.26
C GLU A 245 -5.81 -11.93 16.00
N CYS A 246 -6.92 -12.09 15.28
CA CYS A 246 -8.25 -12.25 15.89
C CYS A 246 -8.34 -13.46 16.84
N LEU A 247 -7.73 -14.59 16.46
CA LEU A 247 -7.69 -15.78 17.33
C LEU A 247 -6.83 -15.56 18.57
N THR A 248 -5.72 -14.85 18.43
CA THR A 248 -4.89 -14.49 19.59
C THR A 248 -5.61 -13.51 20.52
N GLU A 249 -6.29 -12.50 19.98
CA GLU A 249 -7.11 -11.56 20.75
C GLU A 249 -8.18 -12.32 21.55
N SER A 250 -8.87 -13.27 20.92
CA SER A 250 -9.85 -14.14 21.57
C SER A 250 -9.24 -14.98 22.70
N TYR A 251 -8.04 -15.52 22.48
CA TYR A 251 -7.29 -16.24 23.52
C TYR A 251 -6.92 -15.33 24.70
N PHE A 252 -6.45 -14.11 24.45
CA PHE A 252 -6.12 -13.18 25.53
C PHE A 252 -7.36 -12.71 26.31
N HIS A 253 -8.51 -12.57 25.64
CA HIS A 253 -9.80 -12.39 26.32
C HIS A 253 -10.15 -13.59 27.20
N PHE A 254 -9.97 -14.82 26.71
CA PHE A 254 -10.20 -16.04 27.48
C PHE A 254 -9.34 -16.11 28.75
N LEU A 255 -8.09 -15.61 28.69
CA LEU A 255 -7.22 -15.48 29.86
C LEU A 255 -7.60 -14.35 30.83
N GLY A 256 -8.60 -13.52 30.49
CA GLY A 256 -9.00 -12.37 31.30
C GLY A 256 -8.01 -11.20 31.26
N MET A 257 -7.27 -11.02 30.15
CA MET A 257 -6.38 -9.88 29.98
C MET A 257 -7.15 -8.55 29.97
N GLN A 258 -6.54 -7.49 30.50
CA GLN A 258 -7.16 -6.17 30.56
C GLN A 258 -7.35 -5.55 29.17
N GLU A 259 -8.43 -4.80 28.99
CA GLU A 259 -8.75 -4.07 27.75
C GLU A 259 -7.61 -3.15 27.27
N THR A 260 -6.88 -2.52 28.20
CA THR A 260 -5.73 -1.68 27.86
C THR A 260 -4.63 -2.46 27.14
N PHE A 261 -4.34 -3.69 27.60
CA PHE A 261 -3.37 -4.57 26.97
C PHE A 261 -3.86 -5.06 25.61
N LEU A 262 -5.14 -5.45 25.51
CA LEU A 262 -5.75 -5.95 24.27
C LEU A 262 -5.73 -4.87 23.18
N ASN A 263 -6.15 -3.65 23.51
CA ASN A 263 -6.12 -2.52 22.59
C ASN A 263 -4.69 -2.22 22.10
N GLU A 264 -3.70 -2.23 22.99
CA GLU A 264 -2.31 -2.07 22.59
C GLU A 264 -1.85 -3.22 21.69
N PHE A 265 -2.16 -4.47 22.04
CA PHE A 265 -1.82 -5.65 21.25
C PHE A 265 -2.37 -5.54 19.82
N CYS A 266 -3.67 -5.28 19.67
CA CYS A 266 -4.33 -5.16 18.36
C CYS A 266 -3.76 -3.99 17.54
N GLN A 267 -3.45 -2.86 18.19
CA GLN A 267 -2.81 -1.73 17.51
C GLN A 267 -1.43 -2.10 16.93
N TYR A 268 -0.56 -2.72 17.73
CA TYR A 268 0.78 -3.11 17.27
C TYR A 268 0.74 -4.26 16.25
N ALA A 269 -0.16 -5.22 16.45
CA ALA A 269 -0.37 -6.35 15.55
C ALA A 269 -0.82 -5.88 14.16
N ARG A 270 -1.88 -5.07 14.07
CA ARG A 270 -2.40 -4.56 12.79
C ARG A 270 -1.38 -3.72 12.06
N LYS A 271 -0.65 -2.87 12.79
CA LYS A 271 0.46 -2.09 12.23
C LYS A 271 1.54 -3.01 11.65
N SER A 272 1.94 -4.04 12.41
CA SER A 272 2.94 -5.02 11.96
C SER A 272 2.48 -5.78 10.71
N ILE A 273 1.23 -6.25 10.68
CA ILE A 273 0.66 -6.98 9.54
C ILE A 273 0.70 -6.08 8.30
N HIS A 274 0.28 -4.82 8.43
CA HIS A 274 0.31 -3.86 7.33
C HIS A 274 1.73 -3.62 6.81
N GLU A 275 2.70 -3.37 7.69
CA GLU A 275 4.09 -3.11 7.31
C GLU A 275 4.73 -4.29 6.57
N VAL A 276 4.46 -5.51 7.03
CA VAL A 276 5.05 -6.73 6.48
C VAL A 276 4.38 -7.17 5.18
N ILE A 277 3.06 -6.99 5.05
CA ILE A 277 2.36 -7.19 3.78
C ILE A 277 2.85 -6.17 2.74
N ASP A 278 2.99 -4.89 3.12
CA ASP A 278 3.56 -3.87 2.23
C ASP A 278 5.00 -4.23 1.80
N ALA A 279 5.87 -4.66 2.73
CA ALA A 279 7.24 -5.08 2.42
C ALA A 279 7.29 -6.25 1.43
N THR A 280 6.49 -7.29 1.69
CA THR A 280 6.33 -8.44 0.80
C THR A 280 5.80 -8.01 -0.56
N PHE A 281 4.91 -7.02 -0.59
CA PHE A 281 4.32 -6.56 -1.82
C PHE A 281 5.28 -5.76 -2.70
N TYR A 282 6.19 -4.96 -2.13
CA TYR A 282 7.24 -4.30 -2.92
C TYR A 282 8.11 -5.31 -3.68
N LEU A 283 8.32 -6.50 -3.12
CA LEU A 283 9.03 -7.61 -3.78
C LEU A 283 8.19 -8.33 -4.85
N LEU A 284 6.86 -8.23 -4.78
CA LEU A 284 5.91 -8.84 -5.71
C LEU A 284 5.54 -7.94 -6.89
N GLY A 285 5.08 -6.73 -6.60
CA GLY A 285 4.63 -5.74 -7.59
C GLY A 285 5.77 -4.93 -8.20
N GLY A 286 7.00 -5.06 -7.68
CA GLY A 286 8.18 -4.37 -8.18
C GLY A 286 7.95 -2.86 -8.33
N GLY A 287 8.28 -2.33 -9.51
CA GLY A 287 8.12 -0.90 -9.80
C GLY A 287 6.68 -0.39 -9.79
N GLN A 288 5.71 -1.21 -10.17
CA GLN A 288 4.29 -0.81 -10.19
C GLN A 288 3.80 -0.45 -8.79
N MET A 289 4.29 -1.14 -7.75
CA MET A 289 3.86 -0.84 -6.39
C MET A 289 4.55 0.40 -5.81
N VAL A 290 5.86 0.54 -6.05
CA VAL A 290 6.59 1.77 -5.69
C VAL A 290 5.88 2.98 -6.29
N PHE A 291 5.40 2.83 -7.52
CA PHE A 291 4.61 3.84 -8.20
C PHE A 291 3.28 4.15 -7.50
N LEU A 292 2.44 3.14 -7.19
CA LEU A 292 1.15 3.37 -6.54
C LEU A 292 1.30 4.03 -5.17
N LYS A 293 2.21 3.54 -4.32
CA LYS A 293 2.45 4.11 -2.99
C LYS A 293 3.01 5.53 -3.07
N ALA A 294 3.86 5.82 -4.05
CA ALA A 294 4.33 7.18 -4.28
C ALA A 294 3.16 8.11 -4.66
N ILE A 295 2.28 7.67 -5.56
CA ILE A 295 1.08 8.45 -5.94
C ILE A 295 0.12 8.66 -4.77
N GLU A 296 -0.17 7.61 -3.99
CA GLU A 296 -1.01 7.74 -2.78
C GLU A 296 -0.42 8.78 -1.83
N ARG A 297 0.89 8.73 -1.57
CA ARG A 297 1.56 9.72 -0.71
C ARG A 297 1.53 11.12 -1.29
N VAL A 298 1.69 11.29 -2.60
CA VAL A 298 1.52 12.58 -3.27
C VAL A 298 0.11 13.11 -3.00
N LEU A 299 -0.93 12.33 -3.26
CA LEU A 299 -2.33 12.75 -3.10
C LEU A 299 -2.67 13.08 -1.65
N LEU A 300 -2.15 12.31 -0.69
CA LEU A 300 -2.36 12.54 0.74
C LEU A 300 -1.65 13.79 1.25
N LYS A 301 -0.40 14.05 0.82
CA LYS A 301 0.41 15.17 1.31
C LYS A 301 0.20 16.47 0.55
N ALA A 302 -0.36 16.41 -0.65
CA ALA A 302 -0.48 17.56 -1.53
C ALA A 302 -1.41 18.65 -0.96
N LYS A 303 -1.08 19.90 -1.28
CA LYS A 303 -1.91 21.08 -1.04
C LYS A 303 -3.03 21.13 -2.06
N VAL A 304 -4.18 20.59 -1.68
CA VAL A 304 -5.38 20.57 -2.54
C VAL A 304 -6.31 21.69 -2.16
N ARG A 305 -6.57 22.60 -3.10
CA ARG A 305 -7.56 23.67 -2.91
C ARG A 305 -8.89 23.26 -3.50
N LYS A 306 -9.94 23.38 -2.67
CA LYS A 306 -11.32 23.24 -3.11
C LYS A 306 -11.80 24.55 -3.75
N ALA A 307 -12.20 24.49 -5.01
CA ALA A 307 -12.70 25.64 -5.75
C ALA A 307 -13.96 26.21 -5.08
N TYR A 308 -14.06 27.54 -5.02
CA TYR A 308 -15.16 28.23 -4.36
C TYR A 308 -16.20 28.70 -5.38
N TYR A 309 -17.45 28.25 -5.19
CA TYR A 309 -18.59 28.65 -5.99
C TYR A 309 -19.17 29.96 -5.46
N GLN A 310 -18.58 31.10 -5.85
CA GLN A 310 -19.15 32.40 -5.53
C GLN A 310 -20.26 32.76 -6.51
N THR A 311 -21.48 32.94 -6.01
CA THR A 311 -22.57 33.60 -6.72
C THR A 311 -22.55 35.09 -6.42
N ASN A 312 -22.56 35.95 -7.45
CA ASN A 312 -22.80 37.38 -7.26
C ASN A 312 -24.31 37.62 -7.20
N PHE A 313 -24.80 38.28 -6.14
CA PHE A 313 -26.12 38.92 -6.13
C PHE A 313 -25.93 40.39 -6.54
N GLY A 314 -26.08 40.68 -7.84
CA GLY A 314 -26.10 42.03 -8.39
C GLY A 314 -27.38 42.23 -9.21
N ARG A 315 -28.08 43.34 -8.97
CA ARG A 315 -29.49 43.58 -9.35
C ARG A 315 -29.90 43.42 -10.83
N TYR A 316 -29.02 43.10 -11.78
CA TYR A 316 -29.42 43.03 -13.21
C TYR A 316 -28.63 42.05 -14.09
N THR A 317 -27.86 41.11 -13.54
CA THR A 317 -27.12 40.14 -14.37
C THR A 317 -27.07 38.78 -13.69
N ALA A 318 -27.49 37.76 -14.45
CA ALA A 318 -27.23 36.33 -14.30
C ALA A 318 -26.27 35.85 -13.18
N ILE A 319 -26.59 34.71 -12.58
CA ILE A 319 -25.66 33.96 -11.71
C ILE A 319 -24.36 33.70 -12.47
N MET A 320 -23.31 34.47 -12.18
CA MET A 320 -21.97 34.30 -12.75
C MET A 320 -21.02 33.73 -11.70
N TYR A 321 -20.46 32.55 -11.97
CA TYR A 321 -19.34 32.04 -11.19
C TYR A 321 -18.05 32.79 -11.53
N GLN A 322 -17.38 33.32 -10.51
CA GLN A 322 -16.09 33.99 -10.67
C GLN A 322 -15.04 32.97 -11.14
N GLN A 323 -14.57 33.14 -12.38
CA GLN A 323 -13.75 32.14 -13.06
C GLN A 323 -12.41 31.86 -12.36
N ARG A 324 -11.87 32.87 -11.69
CA ARG A 324 -10.62 32.81 -10.92
C ARG A 324 -10.57 31.75 -9.84
N TYR A 325 -11.71 31.40 -9.23
CA TYR A 325 -11.73 30.33 -8.22
C TYR A 325 -11.41 28.96 -8.78
N PHE A 326 -11.45 28.81 -10.10
CA PHE A 326 -11.19 27.57 -10.81
C PHE A 326 -9.83 27.54 -11.52
N TRP A 327 -9.01 28.60 -11.44
CA TRP A 327 -7.64 28.60 -12.00
C TRP A 327 -6.66 28.02 -11.00
N ILE A 328 -5.53 27.47 -11.44
CA ILE A 328 -4.50 26.93 -10.53
C ILE A 328 -3.55 28.06 -10.10
N GLU A 329 -3.31 28.23 -8.80
CA GLU A 329 -2.32 29.20 -8.29
C GLU A 329 -0.91 28.58 -8.25
N GLU A 330 0.00 29.09 -9.08
CA GLU A 330 1.35 28.53 -9.35
C GLU A 330 2.18 28.25 -8.08
N ASN A 331 2.03 29.08 -7.04
CA ASN A 331 2.87 29.03 -5.84
C ASN A 331 2.21 28.37 -4.62
N TYR A 332 0.91 28.12 -4.67
CA TYR A 332 0.14 27.67 -3.51
C TYR A 332 -0.54 26.32 -3.73
N ASP A 333 -1.10 26.11 -4.91
CA ASP A 333 -1.86 24.91 -5.24
C ASP A 333 -0.94 23.84 -5.80
N ASP A 334 -0.93 22.65 -5.18
CA ASP A 334 -0.47 21.45 -5.88
C ASP A 334 -1.61 20.94 -6.79
N PHE A 335 -2.83 20.94 -6.27
CA PHE A 335 -4.02 20.52 -7.01
C PHE A 335 -5.18 21.48 -6.78
N ILE A 336 -6.07 21.55 -7.77
CA ILE A 336 -7.39 22.14 -7.62
C ILE A 336 -8.48 21.06 -7.71
N TRP A 337 -9.40 21.07 -6.73
CA TRP A 337 -10.58 20.22 -6.67
C TRP A 337 -11.83 21.03 -7.01
N ILE A 338 -12.53 20.65 -8.06
CA ILE A 338 -13.77 21.28 -8.53
C ILE A 338 -14.88 20.25 -8.34
N GLU A 339 -15.80 20.47 -7.40
CA GLU A 339 -16.86 19.49 -7.06
C GLU A 339 -17.78 19.20 -8.25
N ASP A 340 -18.11 20.25 -8.99
CA ASP A 340 -18.97 20.22 -10.15
C ASP A 340 -18.41 21.14 -11.24
N TYR A 341 -17.71 20.53 -12.19
CA TYR A 341 -17.08 21.29 -13.27
C TYR A 341 -18.12 21.85 -14.23
N GLY A 342 -19.24 21.16 -14.47
CA GLY A 342 -20.32 21.65 -15.32
C GLY A 342 -20.89 22.95 -14.77
N LYS A 343 -21.24 22.96 -13.48
CA LYS A 343 -21.69 24.15 -12.76
C LYS A 343 -20.67 25.27 -12.79
N SER A 344 -19.37 24.98 -12.74
CA SER A 344 -18.31 26.01 -12.81
C SER A 344 -18.29 26.82 -14.11
N MET A 345 -19.06 26.39 -15.12
CA MET A 345 -19.11 26.96 -16.46
C MET A 345 -20.44 27.62 -16.80
N ILE A 346 -21.38 27.70 -15.84
CA ILE A 346 -22.66 28.40 -16.02
C ILE A 346 -22.40 29.90 -16.13
N LYS A 347 -22.95 30.52 -17.17
CA LYS A 347 -22.92 31.98 -17.38
C LYS A 347 -24.24 32.64 -17.00
N ASN A 348 -25.40 31.98 -17.18
CA ASN A 348 -26.75 32.55 -16.98
C ASN A 348 -27.74 31.63 -16.23
N GLU A 349 -28.75 32.22 -15.56
CA GLU A 349 -29.81 31.48 -14.81
C GLU A 349 -30.66 30.56 -15.70
N ASP A 350 -30.82 30.90 -16.98
CA ASP A 350 -31.65 30.16 -17.94
C ASP A 350 -30.94 28.96 -18.61
N GLU A 351 -29.64 28.79 -18.38
CA GLU A 351 -28.88 27.64 -18.87
C GLU A 351 -29.26 26.38 -18.06
N LYS A 352 -30.35 25.72 -18.47
CA LYS A 352 -30.74 24.40 -17.96
C LYS A 352 -29.69 23.36 -18.34
N HIS A 353 -28.83 23.00 -17.40
CA HIS A 353 -27.99 21.80 -17.52
C HIS A 353 -28.79 20.56 -17.11
N TYR A 354 -29.32 19.87 -18.11
CA TYR A 354 -29.70 18.46 -18.02
C TYR A 354 -28.57 17.63 -18.64
N ASP A 355 -28.19 16.53 -17.97
CA ASP A 355 -27.39 15.41 -18.48
C ASP A 355 -25.85 15.50 -18.55
N TYR A 356 -25.19 16.00 -17.50
CA TYR A 356 -23.79 15.62 -17.25
C TYR A 356 -23.72 14.82 -15.95
N GLU A 357 -23.13 13.61 -15.99
CA GLU A 357 -22.80 12.88 -14.76
C GLU A 357 -21.87 13.76 -13.91
N GLU A 358 -22.39 14.23 -12.78
CA GLU A 358 -21.75 15.09 -11.81
C GLU A 358 -20.58 14.36 -11.16
N LYS A 359 -19.36 14.57 -11.68
CA LYS A 359 -18.14 14.02 -11.05
C LYS A 359 -17.16 15.14 -10.71
N PRO A 360 -16.55 15.07 -9.52
CA PRO A 360 -15.53 16.03 -9.14
C PRO A 360 -14.32 15.91 -10.06
N VAL A 361 -13.61 17.03 -10.19
CA VAL A 361 -12.45 17.15 -11.07
C VAL A 361 -11.26 17.54 -10.23
N LEU A 362 -10.19 16.76 -10.36
CA LEU A 362 -8.91 17.01 -9.71
C LEU A 362 -7.86 17.31 -10.78
N LEU A 363 -7.37 18.56 -10.82
CA LEU A 363 -6.41 19.03 -11.81
C LEU A 363 -5.08 19.40 -11.16
N ILE A 364 -3.98 19.12 -11.88
CA ILE A 364 -2.61 19.47 -11.50
C ILE A 364 -1.78 19.78 -12.75
N GLN A 365 -0.85 20.72 -12.64
CA GLN A 365 0.17 20.95 -13.67
C GLN A 365 1.01 19.69 -13.90
N LYS A 366 1.22 19.34 -15.17
CA LYS A 366 1.99 18.17 -15.58
C LYS A 366 3.36 18.09 -14.88
N VAL A 367 4.09 19.21 -14.90
CA VAL A 367 5.45 19.32 -14.31
C VAL A 367 5.41 19.18 -12.80
N GLN A 368 4.40 19.75 -12.14
CA GLN A 368 4.25 19.65 -10.69
C GLN A 368 3.99 18.21 -10.25
N LEU A 369 3.13 17.50 -10.98
CA LEU A 369 2.84 16.10 -10.68
C LEU A 369 4.09 15.21 -10.79
N GLU A 370 4.89 15.37 -11.86
CA GLU A 370 6.17 14.67 -12.00
C GLU A 370 7.12 14.97 -10.84
N ARG A 371 7.26 16.25 -10.48
CA ARG A 371 8.16 16.69 -9.41
C ARG A 371 7.77 16.11 -8.05
N LEU A 372 6.48 16.16 -7.71
CA LEU A 372 5.97 15.59 -6.46
C LEU A 372 6.16 14.08 -6.41
N PHE A 373 5.88 13.39 -7.53
CA PHE A 373 6.07 11.95 -7.63
C PHE A 373 7.53 11.54 -7.47
N GLN A 374 8.45 12.16 -8.21
CA GLN A 374 9.87 11.85 -8.11
C GLN A 374 10.40 12.03 -6.68
N LYS A 375 9.98 13.12 -6.02
CA LYS A 375 10.31 13.37 -4.60
C LYS A 375 9.81 12.25 -3.69
N GLU A 376 8.56 11.81 -3.83
CA GLU A 376 8.03 10.73 -3.00
C GLU A 376 8.71 9.37 -3.29
N VAL A 377 9.09 9.09 -4.54
CA VAL A 377 9.91 7.91 -4.86
C VAL A 377 11.28 7.97 -4.19
N ASP A 378 11.94 9.13 -4.16
CA ASP A 378 13.22 9.30 -3.46
C ASP A 378 13.10 9.14 -1.94
N ILE A 379 11.99 9.58 -1.36
CA ILE A 379 11.70 9.36 0.06
C ILE A 379 11.50 7.87 0.31
N LEU A 380 10.68 7.20 -0.52
CA LEU A 380 10.45 5.76 -0.40
C LEU A 380 11.73 4.95 -0.54
N LEU A 381 12.61 5.29 -1.49
CA LEU A 381 13.91 4.65 -1.66
C LEU A 381 14.80 4.75 -0.41
N LYS A 382 14.70 5.86 0.34
CA LYS A 382 15.44 6.05 1.60
C LYS A 382 14.79 5.33 2.78
N GLU A 383 13.46 5.26 2.80
CA GLU A 383 12.69 4.66 3.91
C GLU A 383 12.58 3.13 3.81
N LYS A 384 12.57 2.59 2.59
CA LYS A 384 12.26 1.18 2.30
C LYS A 384 13.44 0.51 1.63
N ALA A 385 14.18 -0.26 2.41
CA ALA A 385 15.40 -0.94 1.97
C ALA A 385 15.14 -2.08 0.97
N GLU A 386 13.88 -2.44 0.72
CA GLU A 386 13.44 -3.40 -0.28
C GLU A 386 13.38 -2.79 -1.69
N ILE A 387 13.29 -1.46 -1.79
CA ILE A 387 13.27 -0.75 -3.06
C ILE A 387 14.70 -0.58 -3.54
N SER A 388 15.08 -1.28 -4.61
CA SER A 388 16.39 -1.05 -5.23
C SER A 388 16.43 0.26 -6.02
N SER A 389 17.62 0.86 -6.14
CA SER A 389 17.84 2.05 -6.97
C SER A 389 17.39 1.82 -8.43
N LYS A 390 17.63 0.62 -8.97
CA LYS A 390 17.20 0.22 -10.31
C LYS A 390 15.67 0.22 -10.46
N ILE A 391 14.95 -0.26 -9.46
CA ILE A 391 13.48 -0.22 -9.46
C ILE A 391 13.00 1.23 -9.39
N ALA A 392 13.54 2.03 -8.47
CA ALA A 392 13.16 3.44 -8.32
C ALA A 392 13.41 4.24 -9.61
N GLU A 393 14.56 4.05 -10.26
CA GLU A 393 14.90 4.71 -11.52
C GLU A 393 13.99 4.27 -12.66
N SER A 394 13.73 2.96 -12.79
CA SER A 394 12.79 2.42 -13.77
C SER A 394 11.39 3.02 -13.59
N VAL A 395 10.92 3.18 -12.35
CA VAL A 395 9.61 3.74 -12.03
C VAL A 395 9.52 5.21 -12.41
N LYS A 396 10.54 6.00 -12.09
CA LYS A 396 10.61 7.41 -12.50
C LYS A 396 10.61 7.54 -14.02
N ASN A 397 11.39 6.72 -14.72
CA ASN A 397 11.46 6.74 -16.18
C ASN A 397 10.16 6.31 -16.87
N GLN A 398 9.37 5.44 -16.24
CA GLN A 398 8.10 4.94 -16.76
C GLN A 398 6.88 5.70 -16.21
N PHE A 399 7.08 6.81 -15.50
CA PHE A 399 6.04 7.53 -14.76
C PHE A 399 4.73 7.71 -15.55
N TRP A 400 4.81 8.34 -16.72
CA TRP A 400 3.62 8.60 -17.55
C TRP A 400 2.99 7.34 -18.15
N LYS A 401 3.81 6.32 -18.40
CA LYS A 401 3.32 5.04 -18.93
C LYS A 401 2.47 4.35 -17.85
N LEU A 402 2.98 4.27 -16.64
CA LEU A 402 2.32 3.64 -15.50
C LEU A 402 1.03 4.39 -15.08
N LEU A 403 1.04 5.73 -15.05
CA LEU A 403 -0.17 6.53 -14.77
C LEU A 403 -1.33 6.17 -15.71
N ARG A 404 -1.01 5.91 -17.00
CA ARG A 404 -2.01 5.56 -18.02
C ARG A 404 -2.44 4.10 -17.93
N GLU A 405 -1.51 3.17 -17.81
CA GLU A 405 -1.80 1.74 -17.72
C GLU A 405 -2.65 1.41 -16.48
N MET A 406 -2.41 2.14 -15.38
CA MET A 406 -3.19 2.02 -14.15
C MET A 406 -4.47 2.87 -14.14
N GLN A 407 -4.76 3.62 -15.21
CA GLN A 407 -5.97 4.45 -15.30
C GLN A 407 -6.13 5.47 -14.16
N ILE A 408 -5.02 5.95 -13.60
CA ILE A 408 -5.00 6.98 -12.54
C ILE A 408 -5.30 8.36 -13.12
N ILE A 409 -5.07 8.54 -14.42
CA ILE A 409 -5.37 9.78 -15.15
C ILE A 409 -6.35 9.51 -16.28
N TYR A 410 -7.21 10.47 -16.57
CA TYR A 410 -8.08 10.38 -17.74
C TYR A 410 -7.27 10.57 -19.04
N GLN A 411 -7.74 9.95 -20.12
CA GLN A 411 -7.14 10.05 -21.44
C GLN A 411 -8.08 10.77 -22.41
N ILE A 412 -7.52 11.56 -23.33
CA ILE A 412 -8.27 12.19 -24.43
C ILE A 412 -8.18 11.30 -25.69
N PRO A 413 -9.23 10.53 -26.06
CA PRO A 413 -9.30 9.66 -27.23
C PRO A 413 -8.84 10.40 -28.47
N ARG A 414 -8.09 9.66 -29.28
CA ARG A 414 -7.69 10.10 -30.61
C ARG A 414 -8.48 9.32 -31.65
N LYS A 415 -8.77 9.95 -32.78
CA LYS A 415 -9.47 9.33 -33.92
C LYS A 415 -8.70 8.15 -34.53
N ASP A 416 -7.40 8.02 -34.25
CA ASP A 416 -6.49 7.02 -34.81
C ASP A 416 -6.31 5.77 -33.91
N SER A 417 -7.15 5.59 -32.89
CA SER A 417 -7.14 4.44 -31.97
C SER A 417 -5.83 4.21 -31.20
N LYS A 418 -4.88 5.17 -31.24
CA LYS A 418 -3.71 5.21 -30.37
C LYS A 418 -4.08 5.84 -29.02
N LEU A 419 -3.31 5.52 -27.98
CA LEU A 419 -3.45 6.11 -26.65
C LEU A 419 -3.63 7.64 -26.73
N GLY A 420 -4.60 8.13 -25.96
CA GLY A 420 -5.06 9.50 -26.01
C GLY A 420 -4.03 10.57 -25.63
N ARG A 421 -4.29 11.85 -25.92
CA ARG A 421 -3.52 12.95 -25.29
C ARG A 421 -3.83 12.94 -23.79
N MET A 422 -2.80 13.14 -22.95
CA MET A 422 -2.95 13.08 -21.49
C MET A 422 -3.00 14.45 -20.82
N THR A 423 -2.70 15.50 -21.57
CA THR A 423 -2.69 16.87 -21.08
C THR A 423 -3.55 17.77 -21.94
N ALA A 424 -4.12 18.78 -21.31
CA ALA A 424 -4.76 19.89 -21.97
C ALA A 424 -4.25 21.21 -21.37
N GLU A 425 -4.40 22.30 -22.12
CA GLU A 425 -4.01 23.62 -21.63
C GLU A 425 -5.06 24.16 -20.67
N TYR A 426 -4.61 24.70 -19.54
CA TYR A 426 -5.48 25.20 -18.48
C TYR A 426 -4.89 26.47 -17.85
N PRO A 427 -5.73 27.41 -17.39
CA PRO A 427 -5.26 28.63 -16.75
C PRO A 427 -4.55 28.34 -15.43
N VAL A 428 -3.29 28.75 -15.38
CA VAL A 428 -2.45 28.87 -14.19
C VAL A 428 -2.21 30.34 -13.97
N PHE A 429 -2.25 30.81 -12.73
CA PHE A 429 -1.99 32.21 -12.43
C PHE A 429 -0.93 32.40 -11.34
N SER A 430 -0.28 33.55 -11.42
CA SER A 430 0.61 34.09 -10.38
C SER A 430 0.14 35.49 -9.99
N ARG A 431 0.26 35.81 -8.70
CA ARG A 431 -0.06 37.13 -8.17
C ARG A 431 1.19 38.01 -8.28
N LEU A 432 1.11 39.13 -9.02
CA LEU A 432 2.28 39.99 -9.26
C LEU A 432 2.36 41.17 -8.29
N PHE A 433 1.26 41.89 -8.06
CA PHE A 433 1.26 43.10 -7.23
C PHE A 433 -0.04 43.25 -6.45
N ALA A 434 0.07 43.83 -5.25
CA ALA A 434 -1.06 44.27 -4.42
C ALA A 434 -0.70 45.66 -3.88
N TYR A 435 -1.28 46.72 -4.43
CA TYR A 435 -1.09 48.08 -3.89
C TYR A 435 -2.06 48.31 -2.75
N SER A 436 -1.58 48.86 -1.63
CA SER A 436 -2.43 49.38 -0.55
C SER A 436 -2.04 50.82 -0.25
N ASN A 437 -2.88 51.79 -0.61
CA ASN A 437 -2.67 53.18 -0.19
C ASN A 437 -3.19 53.46 1.23
N THR A 438 -3.91 52.51 1.86
CA THR A 438 -4.60 52.73 3.15
C THR A 438 -4.68 51.49 4.05
N GLY A 439 -3.89 50.43 3.79
CA GLY A 439 -4.02 49.13 4.50
C GLY A 439 -5.16 48.24 3.99
N LEU A 440 -5.96 48.74 3.04
CA LEU A 440 -6.84 47.95 2.18
C LEU A 440 -6.13 47.72 0.84
N VAL A 441 -6.12 46.48 0.36
CA VAL A 441 -5.60 46.15 -0.97
C VAL A 441 -6.52 46.77 -2.01
N SER A 442 -6.08 47.81 -2.72
CA SER A 442 -6.91 48.57 -3.66
C SER A 442 -6.91 47.95 -5.06
N GLU A 443 -5.76 47.43 -5.50
CA GLU A 443 -5.58 46.85 -6.83
C GLU A 443 -4.70 45.60 -6.79
N VAL A 444 -5.11 44.54 -7.50
CA VAL A 444 -4.33 43.30 -7.65
C VAL A 444 -4.24 42.89 -9.11
N THR A 445 -3.03 42.56 -9.54
CA THR A 445 -2.75 42.06 -10.90
C THR A 445 -2.46 40.56 -10.88
N PHE A 446 -3.20 39.81 -11.70
CA PHE A 446 -2.99 38.39 -11.95
C PHE A 446 -2.35 38.19 -13.31
N ALA A 447 -1.20 37.54 -13.35
CA ALA A 447 -0.60 37.06 -14.60
C ALA A 447 -1.00 35.62 -14.84
N ILE A 448 -1.66 35.37 -15.98
CA ILE A 448 -2.14 34.05 -16.38
C ILE A 448 -1.23 33.46 -17.45
N THR A 449 -0.95 32.16 -17.32
CA THR A 449 -0.39 31.29 -18.35
C THR A 449 -1.34 30.14 -18.64
N TYR A 450 -1.23 29.57 -19.83
CA TYR A 450 -1.92 28.34 -20.19
C TYR A 450 -0.93 27.19 -20.20
N GLU A 451 -1.00 26.34 -19.18
CA GLU A 451 -0.04 25.27 -18.98
C GLU A 451 -0.67 23.89 -19.19
N SER A 452 0.18 22.92 -19.51
CA SER A 452 -0.24 21.53 -19.62
C SER A 452 -0.64 20.99 -18.25
N VAL A 453 -1.92 20.66 -18.07
CA VAL A 453 -2.45 20.02 -16.86
C VAL A 453 -2.94 18.61 -17.16
N VAL A 454 -3.00 17.80 -16.10
CA VAL A 454 -3.53 16.44 -16.10
C VAL A 454 -4.75 16.39 -15.19
N GLN A 455 -5.77 15.64 -15.60
CA GLN A 455 -6.92 15.31 -14.76
C GLN A 455 -6.74 13.93 -14.14
N ILE A 456 -6.79 13.87 -12.81
CA ILE A 456 -6.76 12.62 -12.06
C ILE A 456 -8.14 11.96 -12.11
N ASN A 457 -8.15 10.64 -12.26
CA ASN A 457 -9.35 9.82 -12.15
C ASN A 457 -9.80 9.75 -10.69
N THR A 458 -10.80 10.55 -10.33
CA THR A 458 -11.32 10.66 -8.96
C THR A 458 -12.04 9.40 -8.47
N GLU A 459 -12.36 8.47 -9.36
CA GLU A 459 -12.96 7.17 -9.03
C GLU A 459 -11.92 6.08 -8.76
N HIS A 460 -10.64 6.35 -9.04
CA HIS A 460 -9.57 5.39 -8.79
C HIS A 460 -9.34 5.19 -7.28
N GLU A 461 -9.08 3.95 -6.84
CA GLU A 461 -8.98 3.58 -5.42
C GLU A 461 -7.95 4.42 -4.65
N CYS A 462 -6.80 4.71 -5.27
CA CYS A 462 -5.75 5.54 -4.66
C CYS A 462 -6.17 6.99 -4.33
N VAL A 463 -7.29 7.47 -4.87
CA VAL A 463 -7.83 8.83 -4.62
C VAL A 463 -8.87 8.82 -3.48
N ARG A 464 -9.36 7.65 -3.06
CA ARG A 464 -10.49 7.52 -2.11
C ARG A 464 -10.31 8.35 -0.84
N GLU A 465 -9.15 8.24 -0.19
CA GLU A 465 -8.87 8.98 1.05
C GLU A 465 -8.79 10.50 0.82
N LEU A 466 -8.24 10.93 -0.31
CA LEU A 466 -8.27 12.34 -0.70
C LEU A 466 -9.71 12.80 -0.94
N ALA A 467 -10.52 12.03 -1.66
CA ALA A 467 -11.92 12.36 -1.93
C ALA A 467 -12.72 12.52 -0.64
N ASP A 468 -12.56 11.59 0.32
CA ASP A 468 -13.19 11.67 1.64
C ASP A 468 -12.77 12.93 2.41
N ARG A 469 -11.48 13.28 2.34
CA ARG A 469 -10.97 14.54 2.91
C ARG A 469 -11.61 15.75 2.24
N MET A 470 -11.75 15.75 0.92
CA MET A 470 -12.33 16.88 0.17
C MET A 470 -13.83 17.04 0.41
N ASN A 471 -14.56 15.95 0.65
CA ASN A 471 -15.97 15.98 1.04
C ASN A 471 -16.19 16.71 2.38
N ARG A 472 -15.25 16.58 3.32
CA ARG A 472 -15.29 17.25 4.64
C ARG A 472 -14.70 18.66 4.61
N THR A 473 -13.93 19.00 3.58
CA THR A 473 -13.25 20.29 3.47
C THR A 473 -14.21 21.36 2.93
N LYS A 474 -14.28 22.50 3.62
CA LYS A 474 -15.02 23.68 3.12
C LYS A 474 -14.17 24.45 2.12
N ALA A 475 -14.79 24.87 1.02
CA ALA A 475 -14.14 25.77 0.07
C ALA A 475 -13.84 27.12 0.74
N LYS A 476 -12.64 27.65 0.47
CA LYS A 476 -12.19 28.94 1.01
C LYS A 476 -12.13 29.96 -0.11
N LYS A 477 -12.54 31.20 0.20
CA LYS A 477 -12.26 32.35 -0.67
C LYS A 477 -10.76 32.63 -0.62
N ILE A 478 -10.14 32.69 -1.79
CA ILE A 478 -8.69 32.91 -1.95
C ILE A 478 -8.36 34.35 -2.36
N HIS A 479 -9.35 35.17 -2.69
CA HIS A 479 -9.13 36.55 -3.10
C HIS A 479 -9.64 37.51 -2.03
N GLU A 480 -8.77 38.45 -1.64
CA GLU A 480 -9.08 39.55 -0.73
C GLU A 480 -10.14 40.49 -1.34
N LYS A 481 -10.73 41.38 -0.53
CA LYS A 481 -11.70 42.38 -1.01
C LYS A 481 -11.00 43.51 -1.78
N ALA A 482 -10.20 43.23 -2.81
CA ALA A 482 -9.67 44.31 -3.63
C ALA A 482 -10.78 44.93 -4.48
N GLU A 483 -10.71 46.26 -4.61
CA GLU A 483 -11.71 47.06 -5.30
C GLU A 483 -11.57 46.97 -6.82
N ARG A 484 -10.35 46.75 -7.31
CA ARG A 484 -10.04 46.63 -8.74
C ARG A 484 -9.02 45.52 -9.02
N TRP A 485 -9.16 44.90 -10.19
CA TRP A 485 -8.38 43.73 -10.58
C TRP A 485 -8.01 43.82 -12.06
N THR A 486 -6.78 43.40 -12.39
CA THR A 486 -6.29 43.34 -13.77
C THR A 486 -5.77 41.93 -14.07
N ILE A 487 -6.11 41.40 -15.23
CA ILE A 487 -5.61 40.11 -15.72
C ILE A 487 -4.71 40.39 -16.93
N ILE A 488 -3.51 39.81 -16.94
CA ILE A 488 -2.55 39.95 -18.03
C ILE A 488 -2.07 38.59 -18.51
N ASP A 489 -1.78 38.45 -19.81
CA ASP A 489 -1.12 37.26 -20.35
C ASP A 489 0.39 37.32 -20.07
N LYS A 490 0.90 36.33 -19.32
CA LYS A 490 2.32 36.29 -18.90
C LYS A 490 3.27 36.03 -20.09
N ARG A 491 2.79 35.46 -21.21
CA ARG A 491 3.63 35.17 -22.39
C ARG A 491 3.87 36.43 -23.23
N GLU A 492 2.85 37.25 -23.40
CA GLU A 492 2.92 38.46 -24.25
C GLU A 492 3.65 39.62 -23.56
N LEU A 493 3.69 39.61 -22.22
CA LEU A 493 4.62 40.43 -21.42
C LEU A 493 6.10 40.19 -21.73
N SER A 494 6.46 38.99 -22.23
CA SER A 494 7.87 38.62 -22.45
C SER A 494 8.37 38.94 -23.86
N GLU A 495 7.48 39.23 -24.81
CA GLU A 495 7.84 39.43 -26.23
C GLU A 495 7.80 40.89 -26.68
N ASN A 496 6.91 41.74 -26.12
CA ASN A 496 6.68 43.09 -26.67
C ASN A 496 6.66 44.26 -25.64
N ASP A 497 6.95 44.03 -24.35
CA ASP A 497 6.82 45.03 -23.26
C ASP A 497 5.42 45.72 -23.16
N GLU A 498 4.43 45.28 -23.93
CA GLU A 498 3.05 45.76 -23.86
C GLU A 498 2.16 44.79 -23.05
N GLU A 499 1.51 45.31 -22.01
CA GLU A 499 0.56 44.55 -21.19
C GLU A 499 -0.70 44.19 -21.99
N VAL A 500 -0.80 42.95 -22.47
CA VAL A 500 -2.06 42.47 -23.04
C VAL A 500 -3.03 42.10 -21.91
N ARG A 501 -4.05 42.94 -21.75
CA ARG A 501 -5.11 42.74 -20.75
C ARG A 501 -6.11 41.72 -21.25
N LEU A 502 -6.34 40.68 -20.44
CA LEU A 502 -7.37 39.67 -20.67
C LEU A 502 -8.64 40.02 -19.90
N ASN A 503 -9.80 39.72 -20.47
CA ASN A 503 -11.05 39.71 -19.72
C ASN A 503 -11.33 38.31 -19.14
N GLU A 504 -12.10 38.21 -18.05
CA GLU A 504 -12.51 36.90 -17.50
C GLU A 504 -13.24 36.03 -18.55
N HIS A 505 -13.86 36.65 -19.56
CA HIS A 505 -14.51 35.97 -20.68
C HIS A 505 -13.52 35.20 -21.57
N ASP A 506 -12.34 35.76 -21.83
CA ASP A 506 -11.31 35.13 -22.67
C ASP A 506 -10.76 33.88 -21.98
N VAL A 507 -10.63 33.96 -20.65
CA VAL A 507 -10.20 32.82 -19.83
C VAL A 507 -11.28 31.74 -19.77
N PHE A 508 -12.54 32.14 -19.66
CA PHE A 508 -13.68 31.23 -19.71
C PHE A 508 -13.76 30.46 -21.03
N ASP A 509 -13.58 31.12 -22.18
CA ASP A 509 -13.69 30.47 -23.48
C ASP A 509 -12.58 29.43 -23.69
N LYS A 510 -11.38 29.72 -23.19
CA LYS A 510 -10.27 28.75 -23.15
C LYS A 510 -10.59 27.57 -22.19
N ARG A 511 -11.22 27.81 -21.03
CA ARG A 511 -11.72 26.73 -20.14
C ARG A 511 -12.87 25.92 -20.76
N GLN A 512 -13.72 26.50 -21.61
CA GLN A 512 -14.77 25.75 -22.32
C GLN A 512 -14.18 24.78 -23.34
N LYS A 513 -13.09 25.16 -24.02
CA LYS A 513 -12.39 24.26 -24.95
C LYS A 513 -11.85 23.01 -24.25
N PHE A 514 -11.44 23.13 -22.99
CA PHE A 514 -11.02 22.01 -22.14
C PHE A 514 -12.15 20.96 -21.96
N ILE A 515 -13.42 21.38 -21.79
CA ILE A 515 -14.58 20.47 -21.70
C ILE A 515 -14.98 19.90 -23.06
N LYS A 516 -15.03 20.77 -24.07
CA LYS A 516 -15.51 20.43 -25.42
C LYS A 516 -14.55 19.50 -26.17
N GLY A 517 -13.33 19.29 -25.66
CA GLY A 517 -12.50 18.13 -25.96
C GLY A 517 -13.19 16.85 -25.48
N LYS A 518 -14.14 16.35 -26.28
CA LYS A 518 -15.17 15.32 -26.01
C LYS A 518 -14.70 14.00 -25.37
N SER A 519 -14.14 13.99 -24.15
CA SER A 519 -13.76 12.70 -23.55
C SER A 519 -13.39 12.58 -22.09
N LEU A 520 -13.49 13.64 -21.28
CA LEU A 520 -13.17 13.48 -19.86
C LEU A 520 -14.31 12.81 -19.07
N TYR A 521 -15.50 12.65 -19.66
CA TYR A 521 -16.73 12.21 -18.96
C TYR A 521 -17.63 11.24 -19.74
N ARG A 522 -17.22 10.73 -20.90
CA ARG A 522 -18.04 9.76 -21.64
C ARG A 522 -17.38 8.39 -21.63
N LYS A 523 -17.98 7.45 -20.88
CA LYS A 523 -17.90 6.03 -21.19
C LYS A 523 -18.55 5.77 -22.54
#